data_AF-A0A954Y309-F1
#
_entry.id   AF-A0A954Y309-F1
#
_cell.length_a   1.000
_cell.length_b   1.000
_cell.length_c   1.000
_cell.angle_alpha   90.00
_cell.angle_beta   90.00
_cell.angle_gamma   90.00
#
_symmetry.space_group_name_H-M   'P 1'
#
loop_
_entity.id
_entity.type
_entity.pdbx_description
1 polymer ?
#
loop_
_entity_poly.entity_id
_entity_poly.type
_entity_poly.pdbx_seq_one_letter_code
_entity_poly.pdbx_strand_id
1 'polypeptide(L)'
;PFLDGAIPQAKSYVKGGAGNRGAISFRAKTALRNIIDGTSKTLLGGEVGRGTSDRGHAFNGDHNPMLQIGELQAFCDNCTAPWDPNDPNGNSGGGDPGFGGAHPGVTNFLFVDGHVEPISREVEPRILDRAATRAGEDLYEWDGDCETCQTSGGPGPL
;
A
#
# COMPACT_ATOMS: atom_id res chain seq x y z
N PRO A 1 -2.96 -17.89 -1.74
CA PRO A 1 -2.96 -17.25 -0.40
C PRO A 1 -3.60 -15.85 -0.52
N PHE A 2 -4.63 -15.54 0.27
CA PHE A 2 -5.30 -14.24 0.16
C PHE A 2 -4.44 -13.16 0.81
N LEU A 3 -4.03 -12.18 0.01
CA LEU A 3 -3.32 -10.97 0.42
C LEU A 3 -4.19 -10.18 1.42
N ASP A 4 -3.76 -10.09 2.67
CA ASP A 4 -4.41 -9.33 3.74
C ASP A 4 -3.47 -8.17 4.08
N GLY A 5 -3.77 -6.97 3.62
CA GLY A 5 -2.96 -5.78 3.91
C GLY A 5 -3.24 -5.20 5.29
N ALA A 6 -2.70 -4.01 5.57
CA ALA A 6 -3.00 -3.31 6.81
C ALA A 6 -4.50 -3.02 7.01
N ILE A 7 -5.24 -2.78 5.91
CA ILE A 7 -6.70 -2.72 5.95
C ILE A 7 -7.25 -4.15 5.89
N PRO A 8 -7.83 -4.66 6.99
CA PRO A 8 -8.15 -6.07 7.12
C PRO A 8 -9.28 -6.46 6.16
N GLN A 9 -9.06 -7.50 5.36
CA GLN A 9 -10.18 -8.14 4.68
C GLN A 9 -11.10 -8.80 5.71
N ALA A 10 -12.41 -8.54 5.59
CA ALA A 10 -13.40 -9.17 6.43
C ALA A 10 -13.69 -10.59 5.94
N LYS A 11 -13.54 -11.59 6.83
CA LYS A 11 -14.07 -12.95 6.63
C LYS A 11 -15.61 -12.92 6.57
N SER A 12 -16.20 -12.07 7.40
CA SER A 12 -17.63 -11.81 7.46
C SER A 12 -17.84 -10.41 8.00
N TYR A 13 -18.86 -9.70 7.51
CA TYR A 13 -19.24 -8.39 8.01
C TYR A 13 -20.76 -8.24 8.03
N VAL A 14 -21.26 -7.43 8.97
CA VAL A 14 -22.69 -7.11 9.11
C VAL A 14 -22.89 -5.66 8.65
N LYS A 15 -23.78 -5.47 7.68
CA LYS A 15 -24.17 -4.13 7.20
C LYS A 15 -25.22 -3.53 8.12
N GLY A 16 -25.21 -2.20 8.25
CA GLY A 16 -26.36 -1.43 8.72
C GLY A 16 -26.14 0.07 8.67
N GLY A 17 -26.85 0.82 9.53
CA GLY A 17 -26.99 2.27 9.40
C GLY A 17 -28.03 2.67 8.33
N ALA A 18 -28.18 3.99 8.09
CA ALA A 18 -29.12 4.49 7.09
C ALA A 18 -28.80 3.92 5.70
N GLY A 19 -29.74 3.15 5.14
CA GLY A 19 -29.59 2.52 3.83
C GLY A 19 -28.60 1.34 3.77
N ASN A 20 -28.24 0.72 4.90
CA ASN A 20 -27.31 -0.43 4.96
C ASN A 20 -25.92 -0.18 4.35
N ARG A 21 -25.42 1.07 4.45
CA ARG A 21 -24.15 1.49 3.85
C ARG A 21 -22.94 1.38 4.77
N GLY A 22 -23.13 1.14 6.07
CA GLY A 22 -22.03 1.01 7.03
C GLY A 22 -21.76 -0.44 7.43
N ALA A 23 -20.52 -0.76 7.81
CA ALA A 23 -20.19 -1.99 8.52
C ALA A 23 -20.38 -1.76 10.03
N ILE A 24 -21.28 -2.53 10.67
CA ILE A 24 -21.52 -2.45 12.12
C ILE A 24 -20.58 -3.40 12.87
N SER A 25 -20.28 -4.55 12.25
CA SER A 25 -19.29 -5.48 12.79
C SER A 25 -18.60 -6.19 11.64
N PHE A 26 -17.36 -6.59 11.88
CA PHE A 26 -16.61 -7.44 10.97
C PHE A 26 -15.74 -8.40 11.76
N ARG A 27 -15.40 -9.52 11.13
CA ARG A 27 -14.40 -10.46 11.62
C ARG A 27 -13.24 -10.46 10.64
N ALA A 28 -12.06 -10.03 11.07
CA ALA A 28 -10.86 -10.05 10.25
C ALA A 28 -10.52 -11.49 9.82
N LYS A 29 -9.95 -11.64 8.61
CA LYS A 29 -9.36 -12.92 8.16
C LYS A 29 -8.14 -13.29 9.01
N THR A 30 -7.19 -12.38 9.16
CA THR A 30 -6.00 -12.55 10.00
C THR A 30 -6.18 -11.87 11.35
N ALA A 31 -5.93 -12.60 12.44
CA ALA A 31 -5.94 -12.07 13.80
C ALA A 31 -4.58 -11.42 14.12
N LEU A 32 -4.57 -10.34 14.91
CA LEU A 32 -3.31 -9.65 15.29
C LEU A 32 -2.27 -10.60 15.92
N ARG A 33 -2.72 -11.56 16.73
CA ARG A 33 -1.85 -12.57 17.34
C ARG A 33 -1.15 -13.52 16.34
N ASN A 34 -1.63 -13.56 15.10
CA ASN A 34 -1.04 -14.40 14.04
C ASN A 34 -0.01 -13.62 13.21
N ILE A 35 0.20 -12.33 13.49
CA ILE A 35 1.25 -11.52 12.84
C ILE A 35 2.56 -11.81 13.58
N ILE A 36 3.46 -12.54 12.93
CA ILE A 36 4.67 -13.09 13.58
C ILE A 36 5.91 -12.21 13.39
N ASP A 37 5.92 -11.38 12.36
CA ASP A 37 6.97 -10.43 11.98
C ASP A 37 6.80 -9.05 12.64
N GLY A 38 5.65 -8.83 13.28
CA GLY A 38 5.34 -7.64 14.07
C GLY A 38 4.67 -6.54 13.27
N THR A 39 3.80 -5.76 13.92
CA THR A 39 3.08 -4.65 13.29
C THR A 39 3.99 -3.49 12.88
N SER A 40 5.21 -3.44 13.42
CA SER A 40 6.28 -2.52 13.01
C SER A 40 6.90 -2.87 11.65
N LYS A 41 6.53 -4.02 11.06
CA LYS A 41 6.95 -4.42 9.71
C LYS A 41 5.78 -4.45 8.73
N THR A 42 4.62 -3.89 9.08
CA THR A 42 3.48 -3.80 8.17
C THR A 42 3.19 -2.35 7.82
N LEU A 43 3.22 -2.01 6.54
CA LEU A 43 2.90 -0.69 6.01
C LEU A 43 1.40 -0.41 6.16
N LEU A 44 1.07 0.74 6.76
CA LEU A 44 -0.29 1.24 6.92
C LEU A 44 -0.60 2.36 5.94
N GLY A 45 0.38 3.22 5.67
CA GLY A 45 0.26 4.33 4.73
C GLY A 45 1.62 4.88 4.37
N GLY A 46 1.66 5.83 3.44
CA GLY A 46 2.91 6.42 3.00
C GLY A 46 2.70 7.74 2.28
N GLU A 47 3.79 8.47 2.13
CA GLU A 47 3.84 9.68 1.32
C GLU A 47 3.59 9.34 -0.15
N VAL A 48 2.78 10.15 -0.82
CA VAL A 48 2.47 9.99 -2.25
C VAL A 48 2.99 11.17 -3.03
N GLY A 49 3.36 10.93 -4.30
CA GLY A 49 3.78 12.00 -5.19
C GLY A 49 2.69 13.05 -5.39
N ARG A 50 3.10 14.27 -5.74
CA ARG A 50 2.22 15.43 -5.95
C ARG A 50 1.12 15.15 -6.97
N GLY A 51 1.45 14.47 -8.08
CA GLY A 51 0.44 14.07 -9.07
C GLY A 51 -0.67 13.18 -8.47
N THR A 52 -0.30 12.26 -7.57
CA THR A 52 -1.28 11.42 -6.85
C THR A 52 -2.11 12.26 -5.87
N SER A 53 -1.48 13.17 -5.11
CA SER A 53 -2.19 14.02 -4.14
C SER A 53 -3.10 15.05 -4.80
N ASP A 54 -2.74 15.56 -5.98
CA ASP A 54 -3.54 16.53 -6.73
C ASP A 54 -4.79 15.88 -7.35
N ARG A 55 -4.69 14.60 -7.73
CA ARG A 55 -5.77 13.85 -8.40
C ARG A 55 -6.86 13.36 -7.44
N GLY A 56 -6.50 13.07 -6.20
CA GLY A 56 -7.39 12.40 -5.26
C GLY A 56 -7.27 12.95 -3.85
N HIS A 57 -8.42 13.17 -3.20
CA HIS A 57 -8.45 13.41 -1.77
C HIS A 57 -8.22 12.09 -1.02
N ALA A 58 -7.67 12.18 0.19
CA ALA A 58 -7.70 11.10 1.17
C ALA A 58 -9.15 10.87 1.63
N PHE A 59 -9.97 10.22 0.79
CA PHE A 59 -11.32 9.82 1.14
C PHE A 59 -11.29 8.61 2.07
N ASN A 60 -12.37 8.44 2.82
CA ASN A 60 -12.63 7.44 3.84
C ASN A 60 -12.72 6.00 3.28
N GLY A 61 -11.70 5.51 2.58
CA GLY A 61 -11.55 4.10 2.24
C GLY A 61 -12.70 3.44 1.45
N ASP A 62 -13.63 4.20 0.88
CA ASP A 62 -14.88 3.68 0.30
C ASP A 62 -14.89 3.66 -1.24
N HIS A 63 -14.21 4.62 -1.89
CA HIS A 63 -14.15 4.72 -3.36
C HIS A 63 -12.81 4.28 -3.95
N ASN A 64 -11.71 4.43 -3.21
CA ASN A 64 -10.39 3.93 -3.60
C ASN A 64 -9.53 3.71 -2.34
N PRO A 65 -9.62 2.53 -1.70
CA PRO A 65 -9.10 2.34 -0.34
C PRO A 65 -7.58 2.26 -0.24
N MET A 66 -6.87 2.11 -1.37
CA MET A 66 -5.44 1.82 -1.34
C MET A 66 -4.70 2.33 -2.55
N LEU A 67 -3.41 2.60 -2.36
CA LEU A 67 -2.42 2.70 -3.40
C LEU A 67 -1.57 1.44 -3.35
N GLN A 68 -1.28 0.84 -4.51
CA GLN A 68 -0.46 -0.37 -4.59
C GLN A 68 1.02 -0.03 -4.39
N ILE A 69 1.80 -1.01 -3.93
CA ILE A 69 3.26 -0.93 -3.80
C ILE A 69 3.84 -2.33 -3.97
N GLY A 70 5.05 -2.45 -4.52
CA GLY A 70 5.76 -3.71 -4.66
C GLY A 70 6.17 -4.02 -6.09
N GLU A 71 6.33 -5.29 -6.44
CA GLU A 71 6.80 -5.74 -7.76
C GLU A 71 5.96 -5.21 -8.93
N LEU A 72 4.70 -4.90 -8.68
CA LEU A 72 3.73 -4.46 -9.70
C LEU A 72 3.51 -2.95 -9.71
N GLN A 73 4.04 -2.22 -8.73
CA GLN A 73 3.90 -0.78 -8.61
C GLN A 73 5.16 -0.17 -7.99
N ALA A 74 5.96 0.47 -8.83
CA ALA A 74 7.13 1.21 -8.41
C ALA A 74 6.76 2.53 -7.70
N PHE A 75 7.75 3.12 -7.04
CA PHE A 75 7.69 4.52 -6.59
C PHE A 75 7.47 5.47 -7.76
N CYS A 76 6.90 6.65 -7.50
CA CYS A 76 6.89 7.72 -8.50
C CYS A 76 8.32 8.15 -8.83
N ASP A 77 8.59 8.50 -10.09
CA ASP A 77 9.86 9.08 -10.49
C ASP A 77 9.76 10.61 -10.51
N ASN A 78 8.70 11.14 -11.12
CA ASN A 78 8.34 12.55 -11.19
C ASN A 78 7.45 12.99 -10.02
N CYS A 79 7.85 12.68 -8.78
CA CYS A 79 7.04 12.88 -7.59
C CYS A 79 6.67 14.35 -7.27
N THR A 80 7.35 15.34 -7.84
CA THR A 80 7.12 16.77 -7.55
C THR A 80 6.30 17.49 -8.62
N ALA A 81 6.08 16.84 -9.77
CA ALA A 81 5.29 17.40 -10.84
C ALA A 81 3.78 17.34 -10.48
N PRO A 82 3.00 18.37 -10.85
CA PRO A 82 1.56 18.38 -10.62
C PRO A 82 0.85 17.34 -11.49
N TRP A 83 -0.38 17.01 -11.14
CA TRP A 83 -1.21 16.17 -12.00
C TRP A 83 -1.58 16.91 -13.29
N ASP A 84 -1.48 16.23 -14.44
CA ASP A 84 -1.93 16.75 -15.75
C ASP A 84 -3.09 15.88 -16.28
N PRO A 85 -4.29 16.44 -16.52
CA PRO A 85 -5.40 15.71 -17.10
C PRO A 85 -5.13 15.14 -18.51
N ASN A 86 -4.23 15.75 -19.27
CA ASN A 86 -3.84 15.28 -20.60
C ASN A 86 -2.73 14.22 -20.53
N ASP A 87 -2.09 14.07 -19.37
CA ASP A 87 -1.05 13.09 -19.08
C ASP A 87 -1.29 12.41 -17.71
N PRO A 88 -2.39 11.67 -17.57
CA PRO A 88 -2.85 11.15 -16.27
C PRO A 88 -1.94 10.09 -15.65
N ASN A 89 -0.94 9.62 -16.40
CA ASN A 89 0.04 8.63 -15.99
C ASN A 89 1.46 9.20 -15.85
N GLY A 90 1.67 10.51 -16.12
CA GLY A 90 2.99 11.16 -15.99
C GLY A 90 4.01 10.80 -17.08
N ASN A 91 3.57 10.30 -18.24
CA ASN A 91 4.46 9.83 -19.31
C ASN A 91 5.21 10.95 -20.04
N SER A 92 4.75 12.20 -19.93
CA SER A 92 5.11 13.32 -20.81
C SER A 92 5.50 14.60 -20.04
N GLY A 93 5.25 14.66 -18.73
CA GLY A 93 5.58 15.79 -17.87
C GLY A 93 4.66 15.99 -16.66
N GLY A 94 3.53 15.27 -16.59
CA GLY A 94 2.71 15.19 -15.39
C GLY A 94 3.40 14.39 -14.27
N GLY A 95 2.94 14.56 -13.03
CA GLY A 95 3.41 13.76 -11.90
C GLY A 95 2.92 12.30 -11.96
N ASP A 96 3.84 11.36 -11.78
CA ASP A 96 3.54 9.93 -11.84
C ASP A 96 2.65 9.48 -10.67
N PRO A 97 1.77 8.49 -10.87
CA PRO A 97 1.04 7.87 -9.78
C PRO A 97 1.97 7.00 -8.93
N GLY A 98 1.79 7.01 -7.60
CA GLY A 98 2.53 6.12 -6.71
C GLY A 98 3.00 6.76 -5.40
N PHE A 99 3.54 5.90 -4.54
CA PHE A 99 4.25 6.34 -3.35
C PHE A 99 5.53 7.09 -3.74
N GLY A 100 5.87 8.10 -2.97
CA GLY A 100 7.07 8.90 -3.16
C GLY A 100 6.86 10.33 -2.70
N GLY A 101 7.87 11.18 -2.91
CA GLY A 101 7.89 12.50 -2.31
C GLY A 101 8.94 13.41 -2.90
N ALA A 102 9.03 14.62 -2.34
CA ALA A 102 10.06 15.59 -2.73
C ALA A 102 11.45 15.23 -2.18
N HIS A 103 11.55 14.16 -1.37
CA HIS A 103 12.77 13.69 -0.73
C HIS A 103 13.56 12.78 -1.69
N PRO A 104 14.80 13.16 -2.09
CA PRO A 104 15.62 12.31 -2.94
C PRO A 104 15.98 10.99 -2.24
N GLY A 105 15.79 9.88 -2.95
CA GLY A 105 16.24 8.55 -2.52
C GLY A 105 15.40 7.86 -1.44
N VAL A 106 14.45 8.53 -0.79
CA VAL A 106 13.61 7.93 0.27
C VAL A 106 12.14 8.31 0.13
N THR A 107 11.29 7.55 0.82
CA THR A 107 9.85 7.82 0.97
C THR A 107 9.42 7.49 2.38
N ASN A 108 8.65 8.37 3.02
CA ASN A 108 8.20 8.15 4.38
C ASN A 108 6.99 7.20 4.40
N PHE A 109 7.06 6.17 5.24
CA PHE A 109 5.96 5.24 5.47
C PHE A 109 5.53 5.21 6.92
N LEU A 110 4.21 5.14 7.13
CA LEU A 110 3.55 4.88 8.39
C LEU A 110 3.31 3.39 8.53
N PHE A 111 3.66 2.83 9.68
CA PHE A 111 3.47 1.42 10.02
C PHE A 111 2.24 1.20 10.90
N VAL A 112 1.78 -0.05 11.00
CA VAL A 112 0.57 -0.41 11.76
C VAL A 112 0.69 -0.13 13.25
N ASP A 113 1.91 -0.15 13.82
CA ASP A 113 2.17 0.26 15.21
C ASP A 113 2.24 1.79 15.41
N GLY A 114 2.16 2.57 14.34
CA GLY A 114 2.10 4.03 14.35
C GLY A 114 3.45 4.75 14.22
N HIS A 115 4.57 4.04 14.12
CA HIS A 115 5.84 4.71 13.83
C HIS A 115 5.95 5.07 12.35
N VAL A 116 6.84 6.03 12.05
CA VAL A 116 7.14 6.49 10.70
C VAL A 116 8.61 6.28 10.42
N GLU A 117 8.94 5.68 9.29
CA GLU A 117 10.31 5.43 8.86
C GLU A 117 10.51 5.86 7.40
N PRO A 118 11.63 6.54 7.07
CA PRO A 118 12.04 6.74 5.69
C PRO A 118 12.58 5.44 5.11
N ILE A 119 11.92 4.91 4.08
CA ILE A 119 12.37 3.72 3.33
C ILE A 119 13.07 4.17 2.05
N SER A 120 14.18 3.51 1.71
CA SER A 120 14.89 3.74 0.45
C SER A 120 13.98 3.49 -0.75
N ARG A 121 14.05 4.35 -1.77
CA ARG A 121 13.39 4.12 -3.06
C ARG A 121 14.07 3.03 -3.91
N GLU A 122 15.26 2.60 -3.49
CA GLU A 122 16.02 1.51 -4.11
C GLU A 122 15.75 0.16 -3.42
N VAL A 123 14.86 0.12 -2.42
CA VAL A 123 14.45 -1.14 -1.78
C VAL A 123 13.95 -2.13 -2.82
N GLU A 124 14.32 -3.39 -2.67
CA GLU A 124 13.85 -4.45 -3.55
C GLU A 124 12.31 -4.54 -3.51
N PRO A 125 11.61 -4.42 -4.66
CA PRO A 125 10.15 -4.41 -4.69
C PRO A 125 9.48 -5.63 -4.03
N ARG A 126 10.15 -6.79 -4.04
CA ARG A 126 9.66 -8.01 -3.36
C ARG A 126 9.57 -7.87 -1.85
N ILE A 127 10.40 -7.03 -1.25
CA ILE A 127 10.31 -6.70 0.17
C ILE A 127 9.07 -5.85 0.44
N LEU A 128 8.77 -4.89 -0.44
CA LEU A 128 7.59 -4.03 -0.30
C LEU A 128 6.28 -4.83 -0.42
N ASP A 129 6.22 -5.84 -1.28
CA ASP A 129 5.07 -6.75 -1.34
C ASP A 129 4.82 -7.45 0.00
N ARG A 130 5.89 -7.86 0.70
CA ARG A 130 5.80 -8.47 2.03
C ARG A 130 5.42 -7.44 3.09
N ALA A 131 6.02 -6.26 3.05
CA ALA A 131 5.70 -5.16 3.96
C ALA A 131 4.26 -4.68 3.82
N ALA A 132 3.65 -4.79 2.63
CA ALA A 132 2.26 -4.45 2.36
C ALA A 132 1.25 -5.47 2.91
N THR A 133 1.69 -6.68 3.31
CA THR A 133 0.83 -7.74 3.85
C THR A 133 1.08 -7.98 5.33
N ARG A 134 0.02 -8.25 6.09
CA ARG A 134 0.11 -8.75 7.48
C ARG A 134 -0.05 -10.27 7.58
N ALA A 135 -0.31 -10.92 6.45
CA ALA A 135 -0.63 -12.35 6.36
C ALA A 135 0.33 -13.13 5.45
N GLY A 136 1.52 -12.58 5.19
CA GLY A 136 2.58 -13.30 4.47
C GLY A 136 3.16 -14.45 5.30
N GLU A 137 3.15 -14.34 6.64
CA GLU A 137 3.97 -15.18 7.54
C GLU A 137 5.46 -15.18 7.15
N ASP A 138 5.87 -14.21 6.34
CA ASP A 138 7.20 -14.11 5.77
C ASP A 138 8.03 -13.10 6.57
N LEU A 139 9.12 -13.57 7.16
CA LEU A 139 10.13 -12.68 7.70
C LEU A 139 10.88 -12.01 6.54
N TYR A 140 11.02 -10.69 6.59
CA TYR A 140 11.80 -9.92 5.64
C TYR A 140 12.70 -8.91 6.37
N GLU A 141 13.77 -8.50 5.69
CA GLU A 141 14.68 -7.44 6.12
C GLU A 141 14.84 -6.44 4.97
N TRP A 142 14.90 -5.14 5.28
CA TRP A 142 14.87 -4.06 4.29
C TRP A 142 16.03 -4.08 3.28
N ASP A 143 17.20 -4.55 3.72
CA ASP A 143 18.41 -4.65 2.89
C ASP A 143 18.61 -6.07 2.31
N GLY A 144 17.57 -6.90 2.37
CA GLY A 144 17.61 -8.30 1.95
C GLY A 144 17.22 -8.54 0.49
N ASP A 145 17.01 -9.82 0.18
CA ASP A 145 16.30 -10.27 -1.01
C ASP A 145 15.21 -11.26 -0.58
N CYS A 146 14.18 -11.38 -1.40
CA CYS A 146 12.97 -12.14 -1.11
C CYS A 146 12.52 -12.88 -2.38
N GLU A 147 11.91 -14.05 -2.24
CA GLU A 147 11.23 -14.70 -3.36
C GLU A 147 10.01 -13.88 -3.78
N THR A 148 9.70 -13.90 -5.08
CA THR A 148 8.55 -13.20 -5.65
C THR A 148 7.24 -13.66 -5.03
N CYS A 149 6.36 -12.71 -4.73
CA CYS A 149 5.01 -12.99 -4.27
C CYS A 149 4.06 -13.30 -5.44
N GLN A 150 4.54 -13.18 -6.68
CA GLN A 150 3.76 -13.44 -7.89
C GLN A 150 3.67 -14.94 -8.17
N THR A 151 2.48 -15.52 -7.97
CA THR A 151 2.21 -16.88 -8.44
C THR A 151 1.96 -16.88 -9.94
N SER A 152 2.68 -17.72 -10.70
CA SER A 152 2.47 -17.90 -12.14
C SER A 152 1.02 -18.30 -12.46
N GLY A 153 0.20 -17.36 -12.95
CA GLY A 153 -1.15 -17.63 -13.47
C GLY A 153 -2.34 -17.16 -12.62
N GLY A 154 -2.13 -16.42 -11.53
CA GLY A 154 -3.20 -15.75 -10.78
C GLY A 154 -3.52 -14.35 -11.34
N PRO A 155 -4.72 -13.77 -11.08
CA PRO A 155 -5.04 -12.44 -11.56
C PRO A 155 -4.01 -11.44 -11.01
N GLY A 156 -3.43 -10.63 -11.91
CA GLY A 156 -2.50 -9.55 -11.54
C GLY A 156 -3.13 -8.51 -10.60
N PRO A 157 -2.35 -7.47 -10.27
CA PRO A 157 -2.03 -7.01 -8.91
C PRO A 157 -3.25 -6.66 -8.04
N LEU A 158 -3.06 -6.88 -6.72
CA LEU A 158 -3.64 -6.14 -5.59
C LEU A 158 -5.03 -5.51 -5.76
#